data_AF-A0A2X3F697-F1
#
_entry.id   AF-A0A2X3F697-F1
#
_cell.length_a   1.000
_cell.length_b   1.000
_cell.length_c   1.000
_cell.angle_alpha   90.00
_cell.angle_beta   90.00
_cell.angle_gamma   90.00
#
_symmetry.space_group_name_H-M   'P 1'
#
loop_
_entity.id
_entity.type
_entity.pdbx_description
1 polymer ?
#
loop_
_entity_poly.entity_id
_entity_poly.type
_entity_poly.pdbx_seq_one_letter_code
_entity_poly.pdbx_strand_id
1 'polypeptide(L)'
;MTIAGFVNLAMMATAAAAFHFNGHTGVADLDQAYMTLEPLLSHAAATIFGLSLIAAGLSSTVVGTLAGQVVMQGFIRFHIPLWFRRAITMLPSFVVILLGLDPTRILVMSQVLLSFGIALALVPLLIFTSNAKLMGDLVNTRWVRGIGWAIVAIVVSLNGWLIVGSLLGVD
;
A
#
# COMPACT_ATOMS: atom_id res chain seq x y z
N MET A 1 2.70 9.97 -11.43
CA MET A 1 3.76 9.19 -10.73
C MET A 1 4.88 10.08 -10.21
N THR A 2 5.31 11.12 -10.94
CA THR A 2 6.37 12.05 -10.49
C THR A 2 6.06 12.72 -9.15
N ILE A 3 4.85 13.25 -8.95
CA ILE A 3 4.43 13.89 -7.69
C ILE A 3 4.44 12.89 -6.53
N ALA A 4 3.89 11.68 -6.73
CA ALA A 4 3.90 10.63 -5.70
C ALA A 4 5.32 10.20 -5.32
N GLY A 5 6.22 10.09 -6.30
CA GLY A 5 7.64 9.82 -6.05
C GLY A 5 8.30 10.92 -5.23
N PHE A 6 8.01 12.19 -5.54
CA PHE A 6 8.53 13.33 -4.78
C PHE A 6 8.03 13.31 -3.33
N VAL A 7 6.74 13.03 -3.11
CA VAL A 7 6.17 12.92 -1.76
C VAL A 7 6.80 11.77 -0.97
N ASN A 8 7.00 10.60 -1.58
CA ASN A 8 7.68 9.47 -0.93
C ASN A 8 9.13 9.81 -0.55
N LEU A 9 9.85 10.50 -1.43
CA LEU A 9 11.21 10.98 -1.15
C LEU A 9 11.22 12.01 -0.01
N ALA A 10 10.24 12.93 0.01
CA ALA A 10 10.11 13.90 1.09
C ALA A 10 9.81 13.23 2.44
N MET A 11 8.93 12.22 2.48
CA MET A 11 8.66 11.43 3.68
C MET A 11 9.91 10.69 4.18
N MET A 12 10.67 10.07 3.27
CA MET A 12 11.92 9.38 3.62
C MET A 12 12.98 10.36 4.13
N ALA A 13 13.17 11.49 3.46
CA ALA A 13 14.14 12.51 3.85
C ALA A 13 13.80 13.16 5.20
N THR A 14 12.53 13.45 5.46
CA THR A 14 12.07 13.99 6.75
C THR A 14 12.25 12.98 7.88
N ALA A 15 11.88 11.71 7.67
CA ALA A 15 12.11 10.65 8.65
C ALA A 15 13.60 10.44 8.95
N ALA A 16 14.45 10.44 7.92
CA ALA A 16 15.90 10.33 8.09
C ALA A 16 16.48 11.52 8.86
N ALA A 17 16.11 12.75 8.50
CA ALA A 17 16.59 13.95 9.19
C ALA A 17 16.11 14.03 10.65
N ALA A 18 14.87 13.64 10.93
CA ALA A 18 14.27 13.74 12.26
C ALA A 18 14.69 12.60 13.20
N PHE A 19 14.79 11.36 12.72
CA PHE A 19 14.96 10.19 13.57
C PHE A 19 16.37 9.59 13.54
N HIS A 20 17.05 9.61 12.39
CA HIS A 20 18.38 9.00 12.27
C HIS A 20 19.47 9.79 13.03
N PHE A 21 19.36 11.12 13.05
CA PHE A 21 20.34 12.00 13.72
C PHE A 21 20.18 12.08 15.25
N ASN A 22 19.03 11.66 15.80
CA ASN A 22 18.74 11.73 17.25
C ASN A 22 18.88 10.38 17.97
N GLY A 23 19.37 9.33 17.31
CA GLY A 23 19.65 8.03 17.95
C GLY A 23 18.41 7.21 18.37
N HIS A 24 17.21 7.59 17.92
CA HIS A 24 15.97 6.87 18.22
C HIS A 24 15.70 5.80 17.15
N THR A 25 16.31 4.62 17.31
CA THR A 25 16.15 3.48 16.39
C THR A 25 14.84 2.69 16.56
N GLY A 26 13.98 3.10 17.50
CA GLY A 26 12.72 2.42 17.86
C GLY A 26 11.43 3.12 17.40
N VAL A 27 11.50 4.15 16.54
CA VAL A 27 10.32 4.89 16.07
C VAL A 27 9.69 4.16 14.88
N ALA A 28 9.08 3.01 15.13
CA ALA A 28 8.29 2.27 14.13
C ALA A 28 6.81 2.71 14.13
N ASP A 29 6.33 3.30 15.24
CA ASP A 29 4.92 3.67 15.42
C ASP A 29 4.64 5.14 15.06
N LEU A 30 3.52 5.35 14.36
CA LEU A 30 3.03 6.68 13.96
C LEU A 30 2.82 7.61 15.16
N ASP A 31 2.42 7.06 16.30
CA ASP A 31 2.23 7.82 17.54
C ASP A 31 3.57 8.38 18.06
N GLN A 32 4.63 7.57 17.99
CA GLN A 32 5.96 8.04 18.37
C GLN A 32 6.46 9.10 17.41
N ALA A 33 6.25 8.95 16.10
CA ALA A 33 6.62 9.96 15.10
C ALA A 33 5.92 11.31 15.35
N TYR A 34 4.63 11.31 15.68
CA TYR A 34 3.89 12.53 16.02
C TYR A 34 4.44 13.20 17.30
N MET A 35 4.64 12.42 18.36
CA MET A 35 5.14 12.90 19.66
C MET A 35 6.61 13.40 19.60
N THR A 36 7.43 12.86 18.71
CA THR A 36 8.82 13.33 18.51
C THR A 36 8.93 14.50 17.53
N LEU A 37 7.98 14.70 16.62
CA LEU A 37 7.95 15.89 15.76
C LEU A 37 7.68 17.18 16.54
N GLU A 38 6.88 17.11 17.61
CA GLU A 38 6.49 18.26 18.42
C GLU A 38 7.70 19.00 19.07
N PRO A 39 8.66 18.31 19.73
CA PRO A 39 9.86 18.96 20.28
C PRO A 39 10.92 19.31 19.23
N LEU A 40 10.96 18.65 18.07
CA LEU A 40 12.05 18.78 17.08
C LEU A 40 11.79 19.80 15.97
N LEU A 41 10.54 19.98 15.53
CA LEU A 41 10.21 20.72 14.31
C LEU A 41 9.15 21.83 14.50
N SER A 42 8.57 21.96 15.70
CA SER A 42 7.44 22.83 16.10
C SER A 42 6.04 22.21 15.99
N HIS A 43 5.11 22.70 16.82
CA HIS A 43 3.70 22.30 16.87
C HIS A 43 2.96 22.45 15.51
N ALA A 44 3.43 23.36 14.66
CA ALA A 44 2.91 23.52 13.30
C ALA A 44 3.25 22.32 12.38
N ALA A 45 4.42 21.70 12.55
CA ALA A 45 4.82 20.55 11.75
C ALA A 45 4.02 19.30 12.12
N ALA A 46 3.78 19.07 13.42
CA ALA A 46 2.97 17.96 13.91
C ALA A 46 1.51 18.03 13.41
N THR A 47 0.90 19.22 13.45
CA THR A 47 -0.47 19.44 12.96
C THR A 47 -0.60 19.24 11.45
N ILE A 48 0.35 19.73 10.65
CA ILE A 48 0.38 19.51 9.20
C ILE A 48 0.56 18.01 8.87
N PHE A 49 1.42 17.32 9.62
CA PHE A 49 1.62 15.88 9.46
C PHE A 49 0.35 15.08 9.75
N GLY A 50 -0.33 15.38 10.87
CA GLY A 50 -1.60 14.76 11.23
C GLY A 50 -2.71 15.03 10.19
N LEU A 51 -2.83 16.28 9.72
CA LEU A 51 -3.79 16.63 8.67
C LEU A 51 -3.49 15.89 7.35
N SER A 52 -2.22 15.76 6.99
CA SER A 52 -1.78 15.02 5.81
C SER A 52 -2.08 13.53 5.92
N LEU A 53 -1.92 12.93 7.11
CA LEU A 53 -2.26 11.53 7.37
C LEU A 53 -3.76 11.28 7.22
N ILE A 54 -4.60 12.18 7.74
CA ILE A 54 -6.06 12.13 7.57
C ILE A 54 -6.42 12.25 6.09
N ALA A 55 -5.86 13.23 5.38
CA ALA A 55 -6.11 13.43 3.96
C ALA A 55 -5.71 12.20 3.11
N ALA A 56 -4.55 11.60 3.41
CA ALA A 56 -4.08 10.38 2.77
C ALA A 56 -5.01 9.18 3.04
N GLY A 57 -5.45 9.01 4.29
CA GLY A 57 -6.39 7.95 4.68
C GLY A 57 -7.76 8.08 4.00
N LEU A 58 -8.30 9.30 3.93
CA LEU A 58 -9.56 9.58 3.23
C LEU A 58 -9.44 9.31 1.72
N SER A 59 -8.37 9.79 1.09
CA SER A 59 -8.09 9.57 -0.33
C SER A 59 -7.98 8.07 -0.66
N SER A 60 -7.19 7.33 0.12
CA SER A 60 -7.01 5.88 -0.04
C SER A 60 -8.32 5.11 0.11
N THR A 61 -9.19 5.50 1.06
CA THR A 61 -10.49 4.86 1.26
C THR A 61 -11.39 5.01 0.04
N VAL A 62 -11.47 6.21 -0.54
CA VAL A 62 -12.28 6.46 -1.74
C VAL A 62 -11.78 5.62 -2.91
N VAL A 63 -10.47 5.66 -3.20
CA VAL A 63 -9.87 4.89 -4.29
C VAL A 63 -10.07 3.37 -4.07
N GLY A 64 -9.90 2.89 -2.84
CA GLY A 64 -10.10 1.48 -2.48
C GLY A 64 -11.55 1.00 -2.70
N THR A 65 -12.54 1.81 -2.31
CA THR A 65 -13.95 1.45 -2.52
C THR A 65 -14.32 1.37 -4.00
N LEU A 66 -13.83 2.32 -4.82
CA LEU A 66 -14.04 2.35 -6.26
C LEU A 66 -13.31 1.21 -6.97
N ALA A 67 -12.04 0.96 -6.63
CA ALA A 67 -11.27 -0.15 -7.18
C ALA A 67 -11.97 -1.49 -6.89
N GLY A 68 -12.41 -1.70 -5.66
CA GLY A 68 -13.20 -2.88 -5.32
C GLY A 68 -14.49 -2.96 -6.12
N GLN A 69 -15.12 -1.84 -6.50
CA GLN A 69 -16.38 -1.87 -7.26
C GLN A 69 -16.13 -2.34 -8.68
N VAL A 70 -15.09 -1.82 -9.32
CA VAL A 70 -14.65 -2.25 -10.65
C VAL A 70 -14.31 -3.73 -10.66
N VAL A 71 -13.57 -4.22 -9.66
CA VAL A 71 -13.24 -5.65 -9.52
C VAL A 71 -14.51 -6.50 -9.35
N MET A 72 -15.40 -6.11 -8.43
CA MET A 72 -16.65 -6.86 -8.18
C MET A 72 -17.55 -6.92 -9.41
N GLN A 73 -17.70 -5.80 -10.13
CA GLN A 73 -18.49 -5.74 -11.36
C GLN A 73 -17.84 -6.54 -12.50
N GLY A 74 -16.51 -6.47 -12.62
CA GLY A 74 -15.77 -7.19 -13.66
C GLY A 74 -15.80 -8.71 -13.48
N PHE A 75 -15.57 -9.20 -12.25
CA PHE A 75 -15.43 -10.63 -11.98
C PHE A 75 -16.72 -11.32 -11.53
N ILE A 76 -17.52 -10.69 -10.67
CA ILE A 76 -18.68 -11.31 -10.01
C ILE A 76 -20.01 -10.77 -10.58
N ARG A 77 -19.97 -9.68 -11.38
CA ARG A 77 -21.13 -9.00 -11.98
C ARG A 77 -22.24 -8.66 -10.97
N PHE A 78 -21.87 -8.47 -9.71
CA PHE A 78 -22.77 -8.16 -8.61
C PHE A 78 -22.50 -6.75 -8.08
N HIS A 79 -23.55 -6.02 -7.70
CA HIS A 79 -23.44 -4.65 -7.19
C HIS A 79 -23.85 -4.57 -5.73
N ILE A 80 -22.94 -4.07 -4.89
CA ILE A 80 -23.17 -3.84 -3.47
C ILE A 80 -23.16 -2.33 -3.23
N PRO A 81 -24.13 -1.76 -2.49
CA PRO A 81 -24.14 -0.34 -2.19
C PRO A 81 -22.88 0.10 -1.43
N LEU A 82 -22.38 1.29 -1.76
CA LEU A 82 -21.11 1.85 -1.26
C LEU A 82 -21.03 1.91 0.27
N TRP A 83 -22.12 2.27 0.94
CA TRP A 83 -22.17 2.37 2.41
C TRP A 83 -21.98 1.01 3.08
N PHE A 84 -22.62 -0.03 2.55
CA PHE A 84 -22.52 -1.39 3.09
C PHE A 84 -21.12 -1.95 2.88
N ARG A 85 -20.53 -1.70 1.71
CA ARG A 85 -19.14 -2.05 1.43
C ARG A 85 -18.18 -1.37 2.38
N ARG A 86 -18.36 -0.07 2.63
CA ARG A 86 -17.52 0.71 3.56
C ARG A 86 -17.61 0.16 4.98
N ALA A 87 -18.81 -0.21 5.44
CA ALA A 87 -19.01 -0.84 6.74
C ALA A 87 -18.24 -2.17 6.86
N ILE A 88 -18.31 -3.04 5.84
CA ILE A 88 -17.56 -4.30 5.82
C ILE A 88 -16.05 -4.06 5.81
N THR A 89 -15.54 -3.11 5.03
CA THR A 89 -14.11 -2.84 4.97
C THR A 89 -13.55 -2.16 6.22
N MET A 90 -14.39 -1.47 7.00
CA MET A 90 -13.99 -0.83 8.27
C MET A 90 -14.07 -1.79 9.47
N LEU A 91 -14.92 -2.82 9.39
CA LEU A 91 -15.13 -3.80 10.46
C LEU A 91 -13.81 -4.38 11.03
N PRO A 92 -12.84 -4.83 10.21
CA PRO A 92 -11.58 -5.35 10.71
C PRO A 92 -10.83 -4.34 11.57
N SER A 93 -10.76 -3.07 11.14
CA SER A 93 -10.10 -2.00 11.90
C SER A 93 -10.77 -1.75 13.25
N PHE A 94 -12.10 -1.72 13.30
CA PHE A 94 -12.83 -1.55 14.57
C PHE A 94 -12.65 -2.74 15.52
N VAL A 95 -12.66 -3.97 15.00
CA VAL A 95 -12.43 -5.19 15.79
C VAL A 95 -11.04 -5.15 16.42
N VAL A 96 -10.03 -4.74 15.68
CA VAL A 96 -8.65 -4.60 16.16
C VAL A 96 -8.55 -3.60 17.30
N ILE A 97 -9.14 -2.41 17.12
CA ILE A 97 -9.13 -1.35 18.14
C ILE A 97 -9.82 -1.83 19.42
N LEU A 98 -10.95 -2.53 19.30
CA LEU A 98 -11.69 -3.06 20.45
C LEU A 98 -10.96 -4.19 21.17
N LEU A 99 -10.17 -5.00 20.45
CA LEU A 99 -9.41 -6.11 21.01
C LEU A 99 -8.03 -5.70 21.56
N GLY A 100 -7.60 -4.46 21.33
CA GLY A 100 -6.28 -3.98 21.76
C GLY A 100 -5.11 -4.76 21.15
N LEU A 101 -5.31 -5.33 19.95
CA LEU A 101 -4.28 -6.11 19.25
C LEU A 101 -3.21 -5.19 18.66
N ASP A 102 -1.96 -5.64 18.65
CA ASP A 102 -0.83 -4.91 18.07
C ASP A 102 -1.11 -4.53 16.60
N PRO A 103 -1.23 -3.23 16.28
CA PRO A 103 -1.49 -2.74 14.93
C PRO A 103 -0.47 -3.26 13.92
N THR A 104 0.78 -3.41 14.36
CA THR A 104 1.90 -3.91 13.57
C THR A 104 1.63 -5.29 13.00
N ARG A 105 1.08 -6.22 13.78
CA ARG A 105 0.82 -7.60 13.31
C ARG A 105 -0.26 -7.65 12.23
N ILE A 106 -1.27 -6.80 12.36
CA ILE A 106 -2.34 -6.68 11.36
C ILE A 106 -1.87 -5.94 10.12
N LEU A 107 -0.99 -4.96 10.29
CA LEU A 107 -0.32 -4.31 9.17
C LEU A 107 0.47 -5.34 8.38
N VAL A 108 1.28 -6.18 9.03
CA VAL A 108 2.02 -7.27 8.38
C VAL A 108 1.08 -8.24 7.67
N MET A 109 -0.01 -8.71 8.31
CA MET A 109 -0.99 -9.56 7.63
C MET A 109 -1.64 -8.89 6.41
N SER A 110 -1.93 -7.59 6.50
CA SER A 110 -2.49 -6.82 5.38
C SER A 110 -1.50 -6.73 4.22
N GLN A 111 -0.21 -6.56 4.53
CA GLN A 111 0.85 -6.58 3.53
C GLN A 111 0.97 -7.94 2.86
N VAL A 112 0.91 -9.05 3.61
CA VAL A 112 0.91 -10.40 3.04
C VAL A 112 -0.25 -10.58 2.05
N LEU A 113 -1.46 -10.16 2.41
CA LEU A 113 -2.62 -10.24 1.53
C LEU A 113 -2.45 -9.38 0.26
N LEU A 114 -1.93 -8.16 0.41
CA LEU A 114 -1.62 -7.25 -0.69
C LEU A 114 -0.56 -7.84 -1.64
N SER A 115 0.49 -8.45 -1.10
CA SER A 115 1.56 -9.11 -1.85
C SER A 115 1.02 -10.19 -2.79
N PHE A 116 0.12 -11.05 -2.30
CA PHE A 116 -0.59 -12.02 -3.14
C PHE A 116 -1.43 -11.34 -4.23
N GLY A 117 -2.15 -10.27 -3.87
CA GLY A 117 -2.98 -9.50 -4.80
C GLY A 117 -2.17 -8.89 -5.95
N ILE A 118 -0.97 -8.35 -5.67
CA ILE A 118 -0.10 -7.74 -6.67
C ILE A 118 0.36 -8.78 -7.70
N ALA A 119 0.81 -9.96 -7.24
CA ALA A 119 1.23 -11.03 -8.12
C ALA A 119 0.08 -11.48 -9.06
N LEU A 120 -1.11 -11.67 -8.49
CA LEU A 120 -2.31 -12.06 -9.23
C LEU A 120 -2.83 -10.98 -10.18
N ALA A 121 -2.55 -9.70 -9.93
CA ALA A 121 -2.94 -8.61 -10.82
C ALA A 121 -1.95 -8.41 -11.98
N LEU A 122 -0.64 -8.47 -11.68
CA LEU A 122 0.41 -8.15 -12.66
C LEU A 122 0.55 -9.23 -13.75
N VAL A 123 0.44 -10.52 -13.40
CA VAL A 123 0.63 -11.61 -14.36
C VAL A 123 -0.45 -11.59 -15.46
N PRO A 124 -1.77 -11.54 -15.15
CA PRO A 124 -2.81 -11.46 -16.18
C PRO A 124 -2.73 -10.15 -16.97
N LEU A 125 -2.39 -9.03 -16.33
CA LEU A 125 -2.22 -7.75 -17.03
C LEU A 125 -1.16 -7.87 -18.13
N LEU A 126 -0.02 -8.49 -17.83
CA LEU A 126 1.06 -8.65 -18.80
C LEU A 126 0.69 -9.63 -19.91
N ILE A 127 -0.05 -10.69 -19.58
CA ILE A 127 -0.59 -11.64 -20.57
C ILE A 127 -1.58 -10.94 -21.51
N PHE A 128 -2.53 -10.17 -20.98
CA PHE A 128 -3.56 -9.49 -21.78
C PHE A 128 -2.97 -8.38 -22.65
N THR A 129 -2.04 -7.58 -22.12
CA THR A 129 -1.34 -6.53 -22.88
C THR A 129 -0.36 -7.08 -23.92
N SER A 130 0.06 -8.35 -23.77
CA SER A 130 0.89 -9.05 -24.76
C SER A 130 0.10 -9.86 -25.78
N ASN A 131 -1.23 -9.92 -25.67
CA ASN A 131 -2.07 -10.74 -26.54
C ASN A 131 -2.57 -9.94 -27.75
N ALA A 132 -2.09 -10.30 -28.94
CA ALA A 132 -2.50 -9.67 -30.20
C ALA A 132 -3.99 -9.79 -30.52
N LYS A 133 -4.68 -10.80 -29.99
CA LYS A 133 -6.13 -10.91 -30.14
C LYS A 133 -6.92 -9.92 -29.28
N LEU A 134 -6.35 -9.44 -28.16
CA LEU A 134 -7.00 -8.48 -27.26
C LEU A 134 -6.59 -7.03 -27.56
N MET A 135 -5.33 -6.78 -27.88
CA MET A 135 -4.79 -5.43 -28.10
C MET A 135 -4.70 -4.99 -29.57
N GLY A 136 -4.87 -5.91 -30.53
CA GLY A 136 -4.75 -5.59 -31.96
C GLY A 136 -3.38 -5.01 -32.30
N ASP A 137 -3.34 -3.79 -32.83
CA ASP A 137 -2.10 -3.10 -33.21
C ASP A 137 -1.39 -2.43 -32.02
N LEU A 138 -2.04 -2.34 -30.85
CA LEU A 138 -1.47 -1.73 -29.62
C LEU A 138 -0.77 -2.74 -28.70
N VAL A 139 -0.31 -3.87 -29.26
CA VAL A 139 0.39 -4.90 -28.49
C VAL A 139 1.74 -4.37 -28.01
N ASN A 140 2.10 -4.73 -26.79
CA ASN A 140 3.41 -4.42 -26.24
C ASN A 140 4.54 -4.91 -27.17
N THR A 141 5.47 -3.99 -27.47
CA THR A 141 6.70 -4.31 -28.19
C THR A 141 7.51 -5.34 -27.40
N ARG A 142 8.32 -6.15 -28.10
CA ARG A 142 9.13 -7.22 -27.49
C ARG A 142 10.01 -6.73 -26.33
N TRP A 143 10.52 -5.50 -26.43
CA TRP A 143 11.27 -4.84 -25.36
C TRP A 143 10.42 -4.56 -24.13
N VAL A 144 9.25 -3.93 -24.29
CA VAL A 144 8.32 -3.63 -23.19
C VAL A 144 7.84 -4.92 -22.53
N ARG A 145 7.57 -5.97 -23.32
CA ARG A 145 7.22 -7.29 -22.79
C ARG A 145 8.37 -7.91 -21.98
N GLY A 146 9.60 -7.84 -22.46
CA GLY A 146 10.78 -8.36 -21.75
C GLY A 146 11.03 -7.64 -20.43
N ILE A 147 11.02 -6.30 -20.45
CA ILE A 147 11.16 -5.46 -19.25
C ILE A 147 9.99 -5.71 -18.29
N GLY A 148 8.76 -5.80 -18.79
CA GLY A 148 7.58 -6.09 -18.00
C GLY A 148 7.70 -7.42 -17.26
N TRP A 149 8.11 -8.49 -17.94
CA TRP A 149 8.31 -9.80 -17.30
C TRP A 149 9.45 -9.77 -16.28
N ALA A 150 10.53 -9.04 -16.54
CA ALA A 150 11.62 -8.86 -15.57
C ALA A 150 11.14 -8.14 -14.31
N ILE A 151 10.37 -7.05 -14.44
CA ILE A 151 9.80 -6.32 -13.30
C ILE A 151 8.85 -7.22 -12.51
N VAL A 152 7.95 -7.94 -13.19
CA VAL A 152 7.03 -8.88 -12.52
C VAL A 152 7.80 -9.95 -11.77
N ALA A 153 8.84 -10.54 -12.37
CA ALA A 153 9.68 -11.54 -11.73
C ALA A 153 10.36 -10.99 -10.46
N ILE A 154 10.92 -9.79 -10.52
CA ILE A 154 11.55 -9.13 -9.35
C ILE A 154 10.50 -8.89 -8.27
N VAL A 155 9.37 -8.26 -8.62
CA VAL A 155 8.31 -7.92 -7.66
C VAL A 155 7.76 -9.18 -6.99
N VAL A 156 7.43 -10.22 -7.76
CA VAL A 156 6.91 -11.48 -7.22
C VAL A 156 7.95 -12.18 -6.34
N SER A 157 9.23 -12.16 -6.72
CA SER A 157 10.30 -12.77 -5.92
C SER A 157 10.48 -12.05 -4.58
N LEU A 158 10.51 -10.72 -4.58
CA LEU A 158 10.62 -9.91 -3.36
C LEU A 158 9.40 -10.07 -2.46
N ASN A 159 8.19 -10.09 -3.02
CA ASN A 159 6.97 -10.34 -2.26
C ASN A 159 6.96 -11.76 -1.68
N GLY A 160 7.40 -12.77 -2.44
CA GLY A 160 7.55 -14.14 -1.94
C GLY A 160 8.55 -14.23 -0.78
N TRP A 161 9.69 -13.54 -0.89
CA TRP A 161 10.68 -13.46 0.20
C TRP A 161 10.09 -12.81 1.46
N LEU A 162 9.35 -11.70 1.32
CA LEU A 162 8.70 -11.03 2.44
C LEU A 162 7.64 -11.90 3.13
N ILE A 163 6.85 -12.66 2.36
CA ILE A 163 5.85 -13.59 2.91
C ILE A 163 6.54 -14.72 3.68
N VAL A 164 7.63 -15.27 3.15
CA VAL A 164 8.40 -16.32 3.82
C VAL A 164 9.05 -15.80 5.10
N GLY A 165 9.64 -14.60 5.07
CA GLY A 165 10.21 -13.94 6.26
C GLY A 165 9.16 -13.70 7.35
N SER A 166 8.01 -13.15 6.94
CA SER A 166 6.88 -12.89 7.85
C SER A 166 6.30 -14.18 8.46
N LEU A 167 6.21 -15.28 7.70
CA LEU A 167 5.71 -16.57 8.19
C LEU A 167 6.72 -17.30 9.08
N LEU A 168 8.02 -17.16 8.79
CA LEU A 168 9.09 -17.77 9.56
C LEU A 168 9.48 -16.96 10.81
N GLY A 169 8.95 -15.74 10.97
CA GLY A 169 9.24 -14.88 12.11
C GLY A 169 10.69 -14.37 12.13
N VAL A 170 11.26 -14.08 10.95
CA VAL A 170 12.66 -13.63 10.79
C VAL A 170 12.79 -12.09 10.89
N ASP A 171 11.70 -11.38 11.19
CA ASP A 171 11.66 -9.92 11.38
C ASP A 171 11.39 -9.54 12.84
#